data_AF-A0A146LJL4-F1
#
_entry.id   AF-A0A146LJL4-F1
#
_cell.length_a   1.000
_cell.length_b   1.000
_cell.length_c   1.000
_cell.angle_alpha   90.00
_cell.angle_beta   90.00
_cell.angle_gamma   90.00
#
_symmetry.space_group_name_H-M   'P 1'
#
loop_
_entity.id
_entity.type
_entity.pdbx_description
1 polymer ?
#
loop_
_entity_poly.entity_id
_entity_poly.type
_entity_poly.pdbx_seq_one_letter_code
_entity_poly.pdbx_strand_id
1 'polypeptide(L)'
;GILNATGESPKCFQPSFGRGNRSEDCLYLSVYRPKNGMTKMPVLLRVHGGAFQAGEMGPRENADFLMDEDVVLVQIQYRLNGFGFMSLGEKVMPGNFGIKDQVMALK
;
A
#
# COMPACT_ATOMS: atom_id res chain seq x y z
N GLY A 1 0.17 -23.22 4.25
CA GLY A 1 -0.80 -22.94 5.31
C GLY A 1 -1.77 -21.87 4.85
N ILE A 2 -2.73 -21.47 5.69
CA ILE A 2 -3.65 -20.35 5.42
C ILE A 2 -3.16 -19.13 6.22
N LEU A 3 -2.89 -18.01 5.55
CA LEU A 3 -2.48 -16.76 6.20
C LEU A 3 -3.71 -15.98 6.66
N ASN A 4 -3.70 -15.49 7.90
CA ASN A 4 -4.74 -14.60 8.39
C ASN A 4 -4.48 -13.16 7.89
N ALA A 5 -5.38 -12.65 7.03
CA ALA A 5 -5.25 -11.34 6.38
C ALA A 5 -6.38 -10.35 6.76
N THR A 6 -7.00 -10.54 7.94
CA THR A 6 -8.09 -9.66 8.41
C THR A 6 -7.64 -8.55 9.35
N GLY A 7 -6.40 -8.60 9.84
CA GLY A 7 -5.83 -7.60 10.74
C GLY A 7 -5.29 -6.37 10.02
N GLU A 8 -5.05 -5.29 10.77
CA GLU A 8 -4.36 -4.12 10.25
C GLU A 8 -2.89 -4.43 9.96
N SER A 9 -2.42 -4.01 8.79
CA SER A 9 -1.02 -4.07 8.44
C SER A 9 -0.25 -2.90 9.05
N PRO A 10 1.01 -3.09 9.48
CA PRO A 10 1.82 -2.00 10.00
C PRO A 10 2.08 -0.93 8.93
N LYS A 11 2.11 0.34 9.37
CA LYS A 11 2.44 1.46 8.50
C LYS A 11 3.95 1.47 8.24
N CYS A 12 4.38 1.91 7.06
CA CYS A 12 5.81 2.17 6.85
C CYS A 12 6.30 3.29 7.78
N PHE A 13 7.55 3.21 8.22
CA PHE A 13 8.18 4.26 9.02
C PHE A 13 8.05 5.63 8.34
N GLN A 14 7.55 6.61 9.08
CA GLN A 14 7.26 7.97 8.61
C GLN A 14 7.11 8.94 9.80
N PRO A 15 7.30 10.26 9.59
CA PRO A 15 7.07 11.28 10.62
C PRO A 15 5.67 11.16 11.23
N SER A 16 5.57 11.30 12.54
CA SER A 16 4.35 10.96 13.27
C SER A 16 3.25 12.01 13.07
N PHE A 17 2.27 11.69 12.22
CA PHE A 17 0.95 12.32 12.22
C PHE A 17 -0.11 11.30 12.65
N GLY A 18 -0.02 10.78 13.88
CA GLY A 18 -1.07 9.95 14.48
C GLY A 18 -0.62 8.65 15.15
N ARG A 19 -1.61 7.92 15.72
CA ARG A 19 -1.45 6.62 16.38
C ARG A 19 -1.40 5.48 15.34
N GLY A 20 -0.66 4.41 15.64
CA GLY A 20 -0.52 3.23 14.78
C GLY A 20 0.87 2.61 14.86
N ASN A 21 0.95 1.28 14.68
CA ASN A 21 2.22 0.55 14.66
C ASN A 21 2.98 0.85 13.35
N ARG A 22 4.29 1.08 13.46
CA ARG A 22 5.17 1.40 12.33
C ARG A 22 6.27 0.34 12.24
N SER A 23 6.57 -0.09 11.03
CA SER A 23 7.54 -1.15 10.77
C SER A 23 8.28 -0.90 9.45
N GLU A 24 9.49 -1.44 9.32
CA GLU A 24 10.16 -1.60 8.00
C GLU A 24 9.55 -2.78 7.22
N ASP A 25 9.07 -3.80 7.94
CA ASP A 25 8.22 -4.83 7.39
C ASP A 25 6.80 -4.27 7.23
N CYS A 26 6.60 -3.50 6.16
CA CYS A 26 5.36 -2.78 5.87
C CYS A 26 4.82 -3.03 4.46
N LEU A 27 5.46 -3.90 3.66
CA LEU A 27 5.08 -4.17 2.27
C LEU A 27 3.88 -5.13 2.19
N TYR A 28 2.72 -4.58 2.52
CA TYR A 28 1.43 -5.27 2.45
C TYR A 28 0.50 -4.57 1.45
N LEU A 29 -0.54 -5.28 1.05
CA LEU A 29 -1.63 -4.76 0.25
C LEU A 29 -2.97 -5.24 0.81
N SER A 30 -4.02 -4.45 0.58
CA SER A 30 -5.40 -4.77 0.93
C SER A 30 -6.22 -4.86 -0.34
N VAL A 31 -6.96 -5.97 -0.50
CA VAL A 31 -7.85 -6.21 -1.64
C VAL A 31 -9.29 -6.17 -1.18
N TYR A 32 -10.09 -5.34 -1.82
CA TYR A 32 -11.52 -5.18 -1.56
C TYR A 32 -12.32 -5.51 -2.81
N ARG A 33 -13.39 -6.29 -2.64
CA ARG A 33 -14.30 -6.71 -3.70
C ARG A 33 -15.74 -6.61 -3.19
N PRO A 34 -16.68 -6.08 -3.98
CA PRO A 34 -18.11 -6.11 -3.64
C PRO A 34 -18.61 -7.55 -3.51
N LYS A 35 -19.44 -7.79 -2.48
CA LYS A 35 -19.98 -9.13 -2.16
C LYS A 35 -20.77 -9.74 -3.33
N ASN A 36 -21.53 -8.90 -4.03
CA ASN A 36 -22.42 -9.30 -5.12
C ASN A 36 -21.93 -8.84 -6.50
N GLY A 37 -20.64 -8.50 -6.65
CA GLY A 37 -20.13 -8.01 -7.92
C GLY A 37 -19.91 -9.10 -8.97
N MET A 38 -19.68 -8.65 -10.20
CA MET A 38 -19.43 -9.51 -11.36
C MET A 38 -18.26 -10.50 -11.16
N THR A 39 -18.20 -11.51 -12.03
CA THR A 39 -17.12 -12.52 -12.05
C THR A 39 -15.77 -11.92 -12.47
N LYS A 40 -15.78 -10.96 -13.39
CA LYS A 40 -14.61 -10.18 -13.80
C LYS A 40 -14.95 -8.70 -13.67
N MET A 41 -14.12 -7.99 -12.92
CA MET A 41 -14.28 -6.56 -12.66
C MET A 41 -12.97 -5.83 -12.97
N PRO A 42 -13.03 -4.56 -13.39
CA PRO A 42 -11.85 -3.71 -13.45
C PRO A 42 -11.18 -3.61 -12.07
N VAL A 43 -9.85 -3.56 -12.08
CA VAL A 43 -9.03 -3.44 -10.87
C VAL A 43 -8.50 -2.03 -10.76
N LEU A 44 -8.84 -1.35 -9.66
CA LEU A 44 -8.32 -0.04 -9.31
C LEU A 44 -7.19 -0.20 -8.30
N LEU A 45 -5.97 0.09 -8.73
CA LEU A 45 -4.81 0.13 -7.84
C LEU A 45 -4.65 1.54 -7.27
N ARG A 46 -4.81 1.69 -5.96
CA ARG A 46 -4.60 2.95 -5.23
C ARG A 46 -3.20 3.01 -4.67
N VAL A 47 -2.40 3.92 -5.23
CA VAL A 47 -1.11 4.35 -4.66
C VAL A 47 -1.37 5.62 -3.86
N HIS A 48 -1.16 5.58 -2.55
CA HIS A 48 -1.41 6.75 -1.71
C HIS A 48 -0.37 7.86 -1.98
N GLY A 49 -0.81 9.12 -1.84
CA GLY A 49 0.05 10.30 -1.89
C GLY A 49 0.83 10.53 -0.59
N GLY A 50 1.30 11.77 -0.40
CA GLY A 50 2.09 12.19 0.78
C GLY A 50 3.56 12.47 0.49
N ALA A 51 3.85 12.91 -0.74
CA ALA A 51 5.16 13.39 -1.19
C ALA A 51 6.32 12.40 -0.97
N PHE A 52 6.02 11.09 -0.95
CA PHE A 52 6.96 10.02 -0.62
C PHE A 52 7.52 10.08 0.81
N GLN A 53 7.01 10.95 1.67
CA GLN A 53 7.49 11.14 3.05
C GLN A 53 6.55 10.50 4.08
N ALA A 54 5.26 10.52 3.80
CA ALA A 54 4.20 10.04 4.67
C ALA A 54 3.05 9.43 3.83
N GLY A 55 2.15 8.73 4.49
CA GLY A 55 0.94 8.15 3.91
C GLY A 55 0.74 6.68 4.27
N GLU A 56 -0.45 6.18 3.97
CA GLU A 56 -0.82 4.80 4.23
C GLU A 56 -1.94 4.31 3.29
N MET A 57 -2.05 2.98 3.18
CA MET A 57 -3.30 2.30 2.85
C MET A 57 -4.33 2.79 3.87
N GLY A 58 -5.33 3.53 3.38
CA GLY A 58 -6.31 4.13 4.27
C GLY A 58 -7.14 3.05 4.97
N PRO A 59 -7.96 3.44 5.96
CA PRO A 59 -8.74 2.48 6.72
C PRO A 59 -9.79 1.83 5.81
N ARG A 60 -10.39 0.73 6.26
CA ARG A 60 -11.31 -0.08 5.46
C ARG A 60 -12.49 0.74 4.92
N GLU A 61 -12.94 1.72 5.68
CA GLU A 61 -14.04 2.62 5.37
C GLU A 61 -13.78 3.43 4.08
N ASN A 62 -12.51 3.66 3.71
CA ASN A 62 -12.18 4.29 2.44
C ASN A 62 -12.54 3.41 1.23
N ALA A 63 -12.63 2.09 1.42
CA ALA A 63 -13.04 1.17 0.37
C ALA A 63 -14.56 1.11 0.22
N ASP A 64 -15.33 1.35 1.29
CA ASP A 64 -16.78 1.13 1.32
C ASP A 64 -17.51 1.94 0.23
N PHE A 65 -17.10 3.19 -0.01
CA PHE A 65 -17.66 4.02 -1.08
C PHE A 65 -17.52 3.40 -2.49
N LEU A 66 -16.44 2.64 -2.73
CA LEU A 66 -16.21 1.98 -4.02
C LEU A 66 -16.83 0.58 -4.07
N MET A 67 -17.28 0.02 -2.95
CA MET A 67 -17.89 -1.33 -2.90
C MET A 67 -19.35 -1.33 -3.36
N ASP A 68 -19.93 -0.15 -3.65
CA ASP A 68 -21.22 -0.01 -4.33
C ASP A 68 -21.08 -0.18 -5.85
N GLU A 69 -19.85 -0.12 -6.39
CA GLU A 69 -19.54 -0.26 -7.81
C GLU A 69 -18.93 -1.64 -8.13
N ASP A 70 -19.07 -2.08 -9.38
CA ASP A 70 -18.47 -3.34 -9.89
C ASP A 70 -16.96 -3.20 -10.13
N VAL A 71 -16.20 -2.91 -9.08
CA VAL A 71 -14.74 -2.72 -9.14
C VAL A 71 -14.03 -3.50 -8.04
N VAL A 72 -12.81 -3.96 -8.31
CA VAL A 72 -11.90 -4.45 -7.27
C VAL A 72 -10.95 -3.32 -6.89
N LEU A 73 -10.92 -2.94 -5.62
CA LEU A 73 -9.96 -1.96 -5.11
C LEU A 73 -8.76 -2.68 -4.50
N VAL A 74 -7.56 -2.34 -4.94
CA VAL A 74 -6.31 -2.78 -4.35
C VAL A 74 -5.60 -1.55 -3.78
N GLN A 75 -5.36 -1.53 -2.48
CA GLN A 75 -4.54 -0.50 -1.83
C GLN A 75 -3.19 -1.10 -1.47
N ILE A 76 -2.10 -0.35 -1.69
CA ILE A 76 -0.74 -0.83 -1.44
C ILE A 76 0.02 0.07 -0.48
N GLN A 77 0.95 -0.53 0.26
CA GLN A 77 2.04 0.19 0.93
C GLN A 77 3.29 0.16 0.06
N TYR A 78 4.09 1.20 0.18
CA TYR A 78 5.45 1.24 -0.34
C TYR A 78 6.34 1.97 0.66
N ARG A 79 7.63 1.67 0.67
CA ARG A 79 8.57 2.32 1.60
C ARG A 79 8.62 3.82 1.36
N LEU A 80 8.76 4.59 2.45
CA LEU A 80 8.72 6.05 2.46
C LEU A 80 10.08 6.63 2.88
N ASN A 81 10.24 7.94 2.70
CA ASN A 81 11.39 8.76 3.12
C ASN A 81 12.75 8.11 2.76
N GLY A 82 13.76 8.22 3.65
CA GLY A 82 15.05 7.57 3.46
C GLY A 82 14.94 6.05 3.26
N PHE A 83 14.01 5.36 3.92
CA PHE A 83 13.84 3.91 3.76
C PHE A 83 13.42 3.50 2.34
N GLY A 84 12.68 4.35 1.64
CA GLY A 84 12.22 4.10 0.27
C GLY A 84 13.07 4.78 -0.81
N PHE A 85 13.71 5.90 -0.51
CA PHE A 85 14.22 6.80 -1.55
C PHE A 85 15.67 7.24 -1.35
N MET A 86 16.37 6.75 -0.33
CA MET A 86 17.81 7.02 -0.16
C MET A 86 18.60 6.46 -1.35
N SER A 87 19.52 7.29 -1.86
CA SER A 87 20.46 6.93 -2.92
C SER A 87 21.85 7.42 -2.55
N LEU A 88 22.85 6.57 -2.79
CA LEU A 88 24.27 6.95 -2.70
C LEU A 88 24.91 7.12 -4.08
N GLY A 89 24.12 7.00 -5.16
CA GLY A 89 24.63 6.98 -6.54
C GLY A 89 25.40 5.71 -6.89
N GLU A 90 25.41 4.71 -5.99
CA GLU A 90 26.08 3.43 -6.20
C GLU A 90 25.13 2.35 -6.72
N LYS A 91 25.71 1.33 -7.37
CA LYS A 91 24.94 0.18 -7.87
C LYS A 91 24.16 -0.55 -6.77
N VAL A 92 24.69 -0.58 -5.55
CA VAL A 92 24.06 -1.25 -4.39
C VAL A 92 22.96 -0.41 -3.75
N MET A 93 23.01 0.91 -3.87
CA MET A 93 22.01 1.84 -3.35
C MET A 93 21.64 2.90 -4.41
N PRO A 94 20.99 2.48 -5.51
CA PRO A 94 20.65 3.40 -6.61
C PRO A 94 19.47 4.33 -6.29
N GLY A 95 18.74 4.06 -5.21
CA GLY A 95 17.51 4.75 -4.84
C GLY A 95 16.24 4.18 -5.48
N ASN A 96 15.15 4.93 -5.32
CA ASN A 96 13.81 4.60 -5.82
C ASN A 96 13.29 3.23 -5.40
N PHE A 97 13.67 2.74 -4.22
CA PHE A 97 13.17 1.47 -3.69
C PHE A 97 11.66 1.49 -3.47
N GLY A 98 11.10 2.61 -3.01
CA GLY A 98 9.65 2.80 -2.90
C GLY A 98 8.93 2.70 -4.25
N ILE A 99 9.54 3.15 -5.34
CA ILE A 99 8.97 2.97 -6.69
C ILE A 99 9.06 1.51 -7.13
N LYS A 100 10.17 0.82 -6.81
CA LYS A 100 10.31 -0.61 -7.08
C LYS A 100 9.28 -1.44 -6.30
N ASP A 101 8.93 -1.01 -5.09
CA ASP A 101 7.85 -1.63 -4.31
C ASP A 101 6.50 -1.48 -5.03
N GLN A 102 6.20 -0.30 -5.57
CA GLN A 102 4.98 -0.08 -6.37
C GLN A 102 4.96 -0.93 -7.64
N VAL A 103 6.09 -1.05 -8.34
CA VAL A 103 6.22 -1.92 -9.51
C VAL A 103 6.04 -3.39 -9.13
N MET A 104 6.54 -3.81 -7.97
CA MET A 104 6.35 -5.17 -7.47
C MET A 104 4.88 -5.44 -7.17
N ALA A 105 4.17 -4.50 -6.56
CA ALA A 105 2.75 -4.65 -6.28
C ALA A 105 1.85 -4.67 -7.53
N LEU A 106 2.35 -4.18 -8.67
CA LEU A 106 1.68 -4.21 -9.98
C LEU A 106 1.89 -5.52 -10.76
N LYS A 107 2.88 -6.33 -10.38
CA LYS A 107 3.22 -7.59 -11.07
C LYS A 107 2.38 -8.75 -10.56
#